data_AF-A0A837HM21-F1
#
_entry.id   AF-A0A837HM21-F1
#
_cell.length_a   1.000
_cell.length_b   1.000
_cell.length_c   1.000
_cell.angle_alpha   90.00
_cell.angle_beta   90.00
_cell.angle_gamma   90.00
#
_symmetry.space_group_name_H-M   'P 1'
#
loop_
_entity.id
_entity.type
_entity.pdbx_description
1 polymer ?
#
loop_
_entity_poly.entity_id
_entity_poly.type
_entity_poly.pdbx_seq_one_letter_code
_entity_poly.pdbx_strand_id
1 'polypeptide(L)'
;LSSIFSFNLITPDVKIQIMPYVYILKSLKDSKQYIGSTVDLKQRLKKHNSGHVPSTRNRRPLVLYAYQEFESIHQAALFEKKYKKSHDMVLRRIKAGLMKVAAGRRPEGSARRGIV
;
A
#
# COMPACT_ATOMS: atom_id res chain seq x y z
N LEU A 1 -23.38 5.75 -49.79
CA LEU A 1 -23.52 4.27 -49.81
C LEU A 1 -22.18 3.76 -50.32
N SER A 2 -21.32 3.07 -49.57
CA SER A 2 -21.52 2.06 -48.54
C SER A 2 -20.22 1.84 -47.76
N SER A 3 -20.37 1.42 -46.50
CA SER A 3 -19.49 0.49 -45.77
C SER A 3 -18.09 1.00 -45.39
N ILE A 4 -17.88 1.46 -44.15
CA ILE A 4 -17.55 0.62 -42.98
C ILE A 4 -16.33 -0.26 -43.27
N PHE A 5 -15.19 0.05 -42.65
CA PHE A 5 -14.48 -0.94 -41.84
C PHE A 5 -13.51 -0.24 -40.87
N SER A 6 -14.01 0.00 -39.66
CA SER A 6 -13.18 0.20 -38.48
C SER A 6 -12.32 -1.04 -38.28
N PHE A 7 -11.00 -0.91 -38.28
CA PHE A 7 -10.13 -1.93 -37.70
C PHE A 7 -9.62 -1.43 -36.34
N ASN A 8 -10.37 -1.85 -35.32
CA ASN A 8 -9.91 -1.88 -33.94
C ASN A 8 -8.59 -2.66 -33.86
N LEU A 9 -7.49 -1.97 -33.55
CA LEU A 9 -6.28 -2.64 -33.06
C LEU A 9 -6.48 -2.98 -31.58
N ILE A 10 -7.27 -4.03 -31.32
CA ILE A 10 -7.35 -4.71 -30.02
C ILE A 10 -6.24 -5.76 -30.01
N THR A 11 -5.17 -5.52 -29.27
CA THR A 11 -4.16 -6.53 -28.96
C THR A 11 -4.69 -7.49 -27.89
N PRO A 12 -4.64 -8.82 -28.09
CA PRO A 12 -5.02 -9.78 -27.06
C PRO A 12 -3.91 -9.94 -26.01
N ASP A 13 -4.30 -9.98 -24.74
CA ASP A 13 -3.59 -10.63 -23.62
C ASP A 13 -2.30 -10.03 -23.03
N VAL A 14 -2.21 -8.71 -22.86
CA VAL A 14 -1.40 -8.18 -21.73
C VAL A 14 -2.26 -8.25 -20.47
N LYS A 15 -2.15 -9.35 -19.72
CA LYS A 15 -2.78 -9.49 -18.41
C LYS A 15 -2.08 -8.55 -17.43
N ILE A 16 -2.58 -7.32 -17.30
CA ILE A 16 -2.07 -6.37 -16.31
C ILE A 16 -2.41 -6.91 -14.92
N GLN A 17 -1.42 -7.52 -14.25
CA GLN A 17 -1.55 -8.00 -12.89
C GLN A 17 -1.61 -6.78 -11.95
N ILE A 18 -2.82 -6.32 -11.64
CA ILE A 18 -3.02 -5.26 -10.65
C ILE A 18 -2.81 -5.90 -9.28
N MET A 19 -1.66 -5.66 -8.65
CA MET A 19 -1.36 -6.14 -7.30
C MET A 19 -1.93 -5.19 -6.24
N PRO A 20 -2.89 -5.61 -5.41
CA PRO A 20 -3.44 -4.77 -4.36
C PRO A 20 -2.58 -4.83 -3.10
N TYR A 21 -2.55 -3.73 -2.37
CA TYR A 21 -1.72 -3.55 -1.19
C TYR A 21 -2.56 -3.10 -0.01
N VAL A 22 -2.21 -3.57 1.19
CA VAL A 22 -2.45 -2.82 2.43
C VAL A 22 -1.18 -2.09 2.79
N TYR A 23 -1.28 -0.81 3.12
CA TYR A 23 -0.15 0.04 3.43
C TYR A 23 -0.32 0.73 4.76
N ILE A 24 0.83 1.10 5.31
CA ILE A 24 0.96 1.86 6.55
C ILE A 24 1.78 3.08 6.22
N LEU A 25 1.17 4.25 6.36
CA LEU A 25 1.87 5.52 6.32
C LEU A 25 2.18 5.96 7.75
N LYS A 26 3.34 6.58 7.95
CA LYS A 26 3.69 7.25 9.19
C LYS A 26 3.82 8.74 8.91
N SER A 27 3.12 9.55 9.69
CA SER A 27 3.33 11.00 9.66
C SER A 27 4.67 11.31 10.32
N LEU A 28 5.47 12.17 9.69
CA LEU A 28 6.68 12.71 10.33
C LEU A 28 6.34 13.84 11.33
N LYS A 29 5.13 14.41 11.25
CA LYS A 29 4.68 15.50 12.12
C LYS A 29 4.21 14.99 13.48
N ASP A 30 3.39 13.94 13.51
CA ASP A 30 2.77 13.43 14.74
C ASP A 30 3.23 12.02 15.11
N SER A 31 4.10 11.39 14.31
CA SER A 31 4.56 10.00 14.46
C SER A 31 3.46 8.93 14.47
N LYS A 32 2.19 9.31 14.26
CA LYS A 32 1.06 8.38 14.23
C LYS A 32 0.98 7.70 12.86
N GLN A 33 0.41 6.51 12.87
CA GLN A 33 0.23 5.70 11.68
C GLN A 33 -1.10 6.01 10.98
N TYR A 34 -1.21 5.59 9.73
CA TYR A 34 -2.44 5.53 8.95
C TYR A 34 -2.43 4.25 8.13
N ILE A 35 -3.52 3.48 8.19
CA ILE A 35 -3.65 2.19 7.50
C ILE A 35 -4.72 2.33 6.43
N GLY A 36 -4.40 1.89 5.22
CA GLY A 36 -5.34 1.84 4.11
C GLY A 36 -4.99 0.77 3.08
N SER A 37 -5.84 0.60 2.08
CA SER A 37 -5.58 -0.27 0.92
C SER A 37 -5.58 0.50 -0.40
N THR A 38 -4.82 0.01 -1.37
CA THR A 38 -4.68 0.62 -2.70
C THR A 38 -4.12 -0.37 -3.71
N VAL A 39 -4.37 -0.16 -4.99
CA VAL A 39 -3.70 -0.89 -6.07
C VAL A 39 -2.42 -0.21 -6.56
N ASP A 40 -2.24 1.06 -6.19
CA ASP A 40 -1.04 1.85 -6.51
C ASP A 40 -0.56 2.58 -5.26
N LEU A 41 0.58 2.16 -4.71
CA LEU A 41 1.20 2.76 -3.52
C LEU A 41 1.76 4.15 -3.79
N LYS A 42 2.34 4.37 -4.98
CA LYS A 42 3.03 5.62 -5.34
C LYS A 42 2.02 6.75 -5.52
N GLN A 43 0.96 6.50 -6.29
CA GLN A 43 -0.14 7.45 -6.45
C GLN A 43 -0.84 7.73 -5.12
N ARG A 44 -1.05 6.69 -4.29
CA ARG A 44 -1.67 6.86 -2.98
C ARG A 44 -0.85 7.75 -2.07
N LEU A 45 0.46 7.50 -1.94
CA LEU A 45 1.37 8.32 -1.14
C LEU A 45 1.37 9.78 -1.62
N LYS A 46 1.44 10.00 -2.94
CA LYS A 46 1.32 11.34 -3.54
C LYS A 46 0.00 12.03 -3.19
N LYS A 47 -1.13 11.30 -3.22
CA LYS A 47 -2.45 11.83 -2.85
C LYS A 47 -2.53 12.27 -1.39
N HIS A 48 -1.96 11.47 -0.48
CA HIS A 48 -1.87 11.83 0.95
C HIS A 48 -1.00 13.07 1.15
N ASN A 49 0.19 13.13 0.55
CA ASN A 49 1.12 14.25 0.70
C ASN A 49 0.69 15.53 -0.01
N SER A 50 -0.14 15.44 -1.05
CA SER A 50 -0.78 16.62 -1.66
C SER A 50 -1.98 17.16 -0.85
N GLY A 51 -2.41 16.45 0.20
CA GLY A 51 -3.48 16.91 1.10
C GLY A 51 -4.90 16.61 0.60
N HIS A 52 -5.04 15.80 -0.44
CA HIS A 52 -6.34 15.39 -1.00
C HIS A 52 -7.05 14.30 -0.18
N VAL A 53 -6.51 13.90 0.96
CA VAL A 53 -7.13 12.92 1.86
C VAL A 53 -7.43 13.58 3.21
N PRO A 54 -8.71 13.86 3.54
CA PRO A 54 -9.10 14.63 4.73
C PRO A 54 -8.48 14.12 6.03
N SER A 55 -8.49 12.81 6.26
CA SER A 55 -8.00 12.15 7.48
C SER A 55 -6.49 12.29 7.73
N THR A 56 -5.72 12.73 6.72
CA THR A 56 -4.26 12.88 6.81
C THR A 56 -3.77 14.25 6.35
N ARG A 57 -4.66 15.12 5.84
CA ARG A 57 -4.32 16.44 5.27
C ARG A 57 -3.51 17.30 6.23
N ASN A 58 -3.83 17.27 7.52
CA ASN A 58 -3.16 18.09 8.55
C ASN A 58 -1.96 17.39 9.20
N ARG A 59 -1.68 16.15 8.80
CA ARG A 59 -0.66 15.24 9.34
C ARG A 59 0.51 15.03 8.39
N ARG A 60 0.59 15.79 7.30
CA ARG A 60 1.70 15.76 6.35
C ARG A 60 2.98 16.35 6.97
N PRO A 61 4.17 15.97 6.48
CA PRO A 61 4.41 14.95 5.45
C PRO A 61 4.26 13.52 6.00
N LEU A 62 3.80 12.60 5.14
CA LEU A 62 3.69 11.18 5.41
C LEU A 62 4.74 10.41 4.60
N VAL A 63 5.33 9.39 5.23
CA VAL A 63 6.23 8.43 4.60
C VAL A 63 5.59 7.05 4.60
N LEU A 64 5.88 6.25 3.57
CA LEU A 64 5.53 4.83 3.58
C LEU A 64 6.37 4.14 4.65
N TYR A 65 5.73 3.44 5.58
CA TYR A 65 6.39 2.73 6.67
C TYR A 65 6.48 1.23 6.37
N ALA A 66 5.35 0.62 6.03
CA ALA A 66 5.30 -0.78 5.63
C ALA A 66 4.12 -1.03 4.68
N TYR A 67 4.17 -2.13 3.95
CA TYR A 67 3.07 -2.57 3.10
C TYR A 67 3.05 -4.10 2.96
N GLN A 68 1.91 -4.61 2.53
CA GLN A 68 1.71 -6.02 2.23
C GLN A 68 0.93 -6.17 0.92
N GLU A 69 1.42 -7.04 0.06
CA GLU A 69 0.79 -7.45 -1.19
C GLU A 69 -0.30 -8.49 -0.95
N PHE A 70 -1.36 -8.42 -1.74
CA PHE A 70 -2.48 -9.37 -1.78
C PHE A 70 -2.77 -9.76 -3.22
N GLU A 71 -3.55 -10.82 -3.40
CA GLU A 71 -3.96 -11.28 -4.74
C GLU A 71 -5.17 -10.51 -5.25
N SER A 72 -6.00 -9.97 -4.35
CA SER A 72 -7.19 -9.19 -4.71
C SER A 72 -7.43 -8.01 -3.77
N ILE A 73 -8.12 -6.99 -4.29
CA ILE A 73 -8.45 -5.78 -3.52
C ILE A 73 -9.42 -6.11 -2.39
N HIS A 74 -10.26 -7.13 -2.59
CA HIS A 74 -11.16 -7.65 -1.56
C HIS A 74 -10.37 -8.24 -0.39
N GLN A 75 -9.37 -9.08 -0.65
CA GLN A 75 -8.47 -9.59 0.41
C GLN A 75 -7.77 -8.44 1.13
N ALA A 76 -7.21 -7.47 0.40
CA ALA A 76 -6.56 -6.30 0.99
C ALA A 76 -7.53 -5.51 1.90
N ALA A 77 -8.77 -5.27 1.46
CA ALA A 77 -9.77 -4.56 2.27
C ALA A 77 -10.17 -5.33 3.55
N LEU A 78 -10.27 -6.65 3.49
CA LEU A 78 -10.51 -7.48 4.67
C LEU A 78 -9.35 -7.37 5.67
N PHE A 79 -8.11 -7.43 5.21
CA PHE A 79 -6.94 -7.28 6.06
C PHE A 79 -6.79 -5.86 6.62
N GLU A 80 -7.11 -4.83 5.85
CA GLU A 80 -7.17 -3.44 6.34
C GLU A 80 -8.12 -3.32 7.54
N LYS A 81 -9.34 -3.86 7.43
CA LYS A 81 -10.31 -3.88 8.53
C LYS A 81 -9.77 -4.63 9.74
N LYS A 82 -9.12 -5.77 9.52
CA LYS A 82 -8.48 -6.55 10.59
C LYS A 82 -7.39 -5.74 11.31
N TYR A 83 -6.49 -5.08 10.58
CA TYR A 83 -5.41 -4.27 11.18
C TYR A 83 -5.92 -3.04 11.92
N LYS A 84 -6.99 -2.40 11.44
CA LYS A 84 -7.61 -1.27 12.15
C LYS A 84 -8.22 -1.67 13.50
N LYS A 85 -8.65 -2.93 13.66
CA LYS A 85 -9.20 -3.44 14.92
C LYS A 85 -8.13 -3.84 15.95
N SER A 86 -6.93 -4.18 15.50
CA SER A 86 -5.86 -4.68 16.39
C SER A 86 -4.53 -3.98 16.11
N HIS A 87 -4.17 -3.08 17.02
CA HIS A 87 -2.92 -2.32 16.95
C HIS A 87 -1.68 -3.24 16.93
N ASP A 88 -1.71 -4.34 17.69
CA ASP A 88 -0.61 -5.29 17.78
C ASP A 88 -0.41 -6.12 16.52
N MET A 89 -1.47 -6.38 15.76
CA MET A 89 -1.41 -7.30 14.62
C MET A 89 -0.46 -6.79 13.53
N VAL A 90 -0.46 -5.48 13.29
CA VAL A 90 0.50 -4.83 12.39
C VAL A 90 1.93 -5.14 12.82
N LEU A 91 2.26 -4.89 14.09
CA LEU A 91 3.60 -5.11 14.63
C LEU A 91 4.00 -6.58 14.55
N ARG A 92 3.08 -7.50 14.88
CA ARG A 92 3.33 -8.95 14.76
C ARG A 92 3.63 -9.37 13.33
N ARG A 93 2.91 -8.83 12.34
CA ARG A 93 3.15 -9.14 10.92
C ARG A 93 4.46 -8.57 10.42
N ILE A 94 4.82 -7.36 10.83
CA ILE A 94 6.13 -6.78 10.52
C ILE A 94 7.24 -7.65 11.13
N LYS A 95 7.12 -8.03 12.42
CA LYS A 95 8.10 -8.90 13.09
C LYS A 95 8.21 -10.29 12.45
N ALA A 96 7.09 -10.82 11.97
CA ALA A 96 7.03 -12.09 11.23
C ALA A 96 7.52 -12.00 9.77
N GLY A 97 7.88 -10.80 9.28
CA GLY A 97 8.32 -10.61 7.90
C GLY A 97 7.20 -10.67 6.86
N LEU A 98 5.93 -10.64 7.28
CA LEU A 98 4.76 -10.71 6.41
C LEU A 98 4.41 -9.36 5.77
N MET A 99 5.00 -8.26 6.27
CA MET A 99 4.92 -6.94 5.65
C MET A 99 6.32 -6.48 5.25
N LYS A 100 6.44 -5.93 4.04
CA LYS A 100 7.65 -5.29 3.54
C LYS A 100 7.77 -3.92 4.19
N VAL A 101 8.87 -3.66 4.90
CA VAL A 101 9.17 -2.35 5.49
C VAL A 101 9.82 -1.50 4.41
N ALA A 102 9.32 -0.28 4.20
CA ALA A 102 9.93 0.63 3.26
C ALA A 102 11.33 1.02 3.76
N ALA A 103 12.33 0.94 2.88
CA ALA A 103 13.73 1.18 3.21
C ALA A 103 13.87 2.57 3.87
N GLY A 104 14.22 2.59 5.16
CA GLY A 104 14.36 3.85 5.90
C GLY A 104 14.39 3.72 7.42
N ARG A 105 13.77 2.69 8.02
CA ARG A 105 13.92 2.35 9.45
C ARG A 105 13.37 0.94 9.70
N ARG A 106 14.24 -0.06 9.91
CA ARG A 106 13.83 -1.34 10.52
C ARG A 106 13.19 -1.01 11.89
N PRO A 107 12.08 -1.67 12.29
CA PRO A 107 11.58 -1.49 13.65
C PRO A 107 12.68 -1.88 14.63
N GLU A 108 12.95 -1.04 15.63
CA GLU A 108 13.87 -1.38 16.71
C GLU A 108 13.47 -2.72 17.31
N GLY A 109 14.45 -3.62 17.47
CA GLY A 109 14.25 -4.98 17.94
C GLY A 109 13.95 -6.04 16.87
N SER A 110 14.00 -5.71 15.57
CA SER A 110 14.03 -6.75 14.51
C SER A 110 15.47 -7.23 14.29
N ALA A 111 15.74 -8.49 14.66
CA ALA A 111 17.05 -9.11 14.56
C ALA A 111 17.66 -8.94 13.16
N ARG A 112 18.94 -8.57 13.11
CA ARG A 112 19.74 -8.62 11.88
C ARG A 112 19.89 -10.10 11.50
N ARG A 113 18.97 -10.65 10.70
CA ARG A 113 19.32 -11.84 9.91
C ARG A 113 20.33 -11.36 8.87
N GLY A 114 21.60 -11.53 9.20
CA GLY A 114 22.70 -11.47 8.25
C GLY A 114 22.44 -12.51 7.20
N ILE A 115 22.37 -12.05 5.95
CA ILE A 115 22.62 -12.92 4.82
C ILE A 115 24.14 -12.88 4.70
N VAL A 116 24.77 -14.01 4.99
CA VAL A 116 26.13 -14.31 4.52
C VAL A 116 26.02 -14.65 3.05
#